data_AF-A0A8C0FK05-F1
#
_entry.id   AF-A0A8C0FK05-F1
#
_cell.length_a   1.000
_cell.length_b   1.000
_cell.length_c   1.000
_cell.angle_alpha   90.00
_cell.angle_beta   90.00
_cell.angle_gamma   90.00
#
_symmetry.space_group_name_H-M   'P 1'
#
loop_
_entity.id
_entity.type
_entity.pdbx_description
1 polymer ?
#
loop_
_entity_poly.entity_id
_entity_poly.type
_entity_poly.pdbx_seq_one_letter_code
_entity_poly.pdbx_strand_id
1 'polypeptide(L)' 'MATEKPVTPTEEQLEILEYNFCKVNKHPDPTTLCLIAAETGLSEEQTLVSVRLLHASVPI' A
#
# COMPACT_ATOMS: atom_id res chain seq x y z
N MET A 1 21.82 -7.27 3.66
CA MET A 1 20.93 -6.10 3.86
C MET A 1 19.61 -6.50 3.22
N ALA A 2 18.41 -6.42 3.80
CA ALA A 2 17.94 -5.60 4.90
C ALA A 2 16.74 -6.29 5.58
N THR A 3 16.71 -6.16 6.90
CA THR A 3 15.58 -6.19 7.83
C THR A 3 14.19 -6.59 7.30
N GLU A 4 13.75 -7.76 7.73
CA GLU A 4 12.36 -8.16 7.94
C GLU A 4 11.73 -7.27 9.05
N LYS A 5 11.46 -5.99 8.76
CA LYS A 5 10.61 -5.17 9.63
C LYS A 5 9.17 -5.31 9.14
N PRO A 6 8.20 -5.65 10.01
CA PRO A 6 6.79 -5.47 9.68
C PRO A 6 6.61 -3.97 9.43
N VAL A 7 6.52 -3.57 8.15
CA VAL A 7 6.40 -2.16 7.81
C VAL A 7 4.95 -1.79 8.10
N THR A 8 4.74 -1.15 9.24
CA THR A 8 3.61 -0.23 9.36
C THR A 8 3.99 0.96 8.49
N PRO A 9 3.35 1.15 7.32
CA PRO A 9 3.58 2.34 6.51
C PRO A 9 3.38 3.60 7.34
N THR A 10 4.15 4.65 7.04
CA THR A 10 3.94 5.96 7.66
C THR A 10 2.59 6.55 7.26
N GLU A 11 2.13 7.55 7.99
CA GLU A 11 0.85 8.22 7.71
C GLU A 11 0.77 8.74 6.27
N GLU A 12 1.85 9.33 5.76
CA GLU A 12 1.94 9.78 4.37
C GLU A 12 1.82 8.62 3.36
N GLN A 13 2.51 7.49 3.61
CA GLN A 13 2.37 6.30 2.77
C GLN A 13 0.95 5.73 2.83
N LEU A 14 0.33 5.72 4.02
CA LEU A 14 -1.05 5.29 4.21
C LEU A 14 -2.03 6.17 3.43
N GLU A 15 -1.87 7.49 3.44
CA GLU A 15 -2.70 8.41 2.65
C GLU A 15 -2.57 8.13 1.15
N ILE A 16 -1.35 7.91 0.65
CA ILE A 16 -1.10 7.57 -0.75
C ILE A 16 -1.74 6.22 -1.10
N LEU A 17 -1.58 5.22 -0.24
CA LEU A 17 -2.18 3.89 -0.42
C LEU A 17 -3.71 3.97 -0.36
N GLU A 18 -4.29 4.69 0.59
CA GLU A 18 -5.74 4.84 0.69
C GLU A 18 -6.30 5.59 -0.51
N TYR A 19 -5.63 6.64 -0.97
CA TYR A 19 -6.08 7.36 -2.16
C TYR A 19 -6.06 6.44 -3.39
N ASN A 20 -4.95 5.76 -3.64
CA ASN A 20 -4.81 4.92 -4.82
C ASN A 20 -5.68 3.65 -4.76
N PHE A 21 -5.73 2.97 -3.62
CA PHE A 21 -6.48 1.72 -3.47
C PHE A 21 -7.94 1.92 -3.06
N CYS A 22 -8.29 2.93 -2.27
CA CYS A 22 -9.68 3.14 -1.84
C CYS A 22 -10.46 4.07 -2.78
N LYS A 23 -9.84 5.17 -3.25
CA LYS A 23 -10.51 6.16 -4.11
C LYS A 23 -10.32 5.95 -5.61
N VAL A 24 -9.10 5.63 -6.06
CA VAL A 24 -8.82 5.49 -7.50
C VAL A 24 -9.23 4.11 -8.00
N ASN A 25 -8.66 3.05 -7.43
CA ASN A 25 -8.95 1.69 -7.89
C ASN A 25 -8.70 0.64 -6.79
N LYS A 26 -9.77 -0.07 -6.37
CA LYS A 26 -9.70 -1.11 -5.32
C LYS A 26 -8.84 -2.31 -5.66
N HIS A 27 -8.66 -2.57 -6.96
CA HIS A 27 -7.82 -3.64 -7.46
C HIS A 27 -6.91 -3.07 -8.57
N PRO A 28 -5.83 -2.37 -8.21
CA PRO A 28 -4.91 -1.86 -9.21
C PRO A 28 -4.20 -3.02 -9.90
N ASP A 29 -4.07 -2.92 -11.22
CA ASP A 29 -3.24 -3.80 -12.02
C ASP A 29 -1.78 -3.81 -11.51
N PRO A 30 -1.01 -4.88 -11.77
CA PRO A 30 0.38 -5.00 -11.30
C PRO A 30 1.26 -3.81 -11.71
N THR A 31 1.02 -3.20 -12.87
CA THR A 31 1.70 -1.97 -13.29
C THR A 31 1.40 -0.81 -12.34
N THR A 32 0.13 -0.58 -12.02
CA THR A 32 -0.31 0.47 -11.10
C THR A 32 0.21 0.20 -9.69
N LEU A 33 0.21 -1.05 -9.26
CA LEU A 33 0.76 -1.47 -7.98
C LEU A 33 2.27 -1.17 -7.87
N CYS A 34 3.03 -1.46 -8.92
CA CYS A 34 4.46 -1.15 -9.02
C CYS A 34 4.72 0.37 -8.91
N LEU A 35 3.90 1.19 -9.57
CA LEU A 35 3.99 2.65 -9.48
C LEU A 35 3.73 3.15 -8.05
N ILE A 36 2.70 2.63 -7.38
CA ILE A 36 2.37 3.03 -6.01
C ILE A 36 3.44 2.55 -5.02
N ALA A 37 3.99 1.35 -5.23
CA ALA A 37 5.12 0.84 -4.45
C ALA A 37 6.33 1.77 -4.59
N ALA A 38 6.66 2.19 -5.82
CA ALA A 38 7.72 3.18 -6.05
C ALA A 38 7.42 4.55 -5.42
N GLU A 39 6.18 5.03 -5.50
CA GLU A 39 5.75 6.32 -4.93
C GLU A 39 5.78 6.35 -3.40
N THR A 40 5.35 5.24 -2.79
CA THR A 40 5.44 5.05 -1.33
C THR A 40 6.85 4.68 -0.88
N GLY A 41 7.74 4.28 -1.78
CA GLY A 41 9.05 3.71 -1.43
C GLY A 41 8.96 2.34 -0.75
N LEU A 42 7.84 1.64 -0.95
CA LEU A 42 7.62 0.28 -0.48
C LEU A 42 7.88 -0.73 -1.59
N SER A 43 8.03 -2.00 -1.21
CA SER A 43 8.00 -3.10 -2.18
C SER A 43 6.56 -3.49 -2.49
N GLU A 44 6.33 -4.07 -3.66
CA GLU A 44 5.01 -4.55 -4.10
C GLU A 44 4.31 -5.44 -3.05
N GLU A 45 5.06 -6.34 -2.41
CA GLU A 45 4.54 -7.15 -1.28
C GLU A 45 4.12 -6.31 -0.07
N GLN A 46 4.94 -5.33 0.32
CA GLN A 46 4.66 -4.46 1.47
C GLN A 46 3.43 -3.58 1.19
N THR A 47 3.31 -3.07 -0.03
CA THR A 47 2.14 -2.34 -0.52
C THR A 47 0.88 -3.22 -0.43
N LEU A 48 0.94 -4.47 -0.89
CA LEU A 48 -0.20 -5.41 -0.79
C LEU A 48 -0.60 -5.71 0.65
N VAL A 49 0.37 -5.98 1.53
CA VAL A 49 0.12 -6.23 2.95
C VAL A 49 -0.49 -5.00 3.61
N SER A 50 0.03 -3.81 3.31
CA SER A 50 -0.48 -2.53 3.83
C SER A 50 -1.91 -2.27 3.40
N VAL A 51 -2.24 -2.48 2.13
CA VAL A 51 -3.60 -2.33 1.61
C VAL A 51 -4.55 -3.35 2.22
N ARG A 52 -4.10 -4.59 2.42
CA ARG A 52 -4.89 -5.62 3.07
C ARG A 52 -5.22 -5.26 4.51
N LEU A 53 -4.26 -4.69 5.24
CA LEU A 53 -4.46 -4.19 6.60
C LEU A 53 -5.38 -2.96 6.61
N LEU A 54 -5.19 -2.03 5.66
CA LEU A 54 -6.03 -0.84 5.51
C LEU A 54 -7.50 -1.22 5.24
N HIS A 55 -7.75 -2.13 4.30
CA HIS A 55 -9.09 -2.67 4.04
C HIS A 55 -9.65 -3.49 5.22
N ALA A 56 -8.81 -4.13 6.03
CA ALA A 56 -9.27 -4.80 7.24
C ALA A 56 -9.64 -3.83 8.37
N SER A 57 -9.02 -2.64 8.40
CA SER A 57 -9.28 -1.60 9.39
C SER A 57 -10.39 -0.62 9.00
N VAL A 58 -10.74 -0.49 7.71
CA VAL A 58 -11.87 0.32 7.24
C VAL A 58 -13.08 -0.60 6.98
N PRO A 59 -14.00 -0.79 7.96
CA PRO A 59 -15.27 -1.44 7.68
C PRO A 59 -16.05 -0.57 6.69
N ILE A 60 -16.31 -1.14 5.51
CA ILE A 60 -17.21 -0.59 4.48
C ILE A 60 -18.58 -0.23 5.04
#